data_AF-A0A916H4H3-F1
#
_entry.id   AF-A0A916H4H3-F1
#
_cell.length_a   1.000
_cell.length_b   1.000
_cell.length_c   1.000
_cell.angle_alpha   90.00
_cell.angle_beta   90.00
_cell.angle_gamma   90.00
#
_symmetry.space_group_name_H-M   'P 1'
#
loop_
_entity.id
_entity.type
_entity.pdbx_description
1 polymer ?
#
loop_
_entity_poly.entity_id
_entity_poly.type
_entity_poly.pdbx_seq_one_letter_code
_entity_poly.pdbx_strand_id
1 'polypeptide(L)' 'MSIERRHGFLEAFNVAMRGLVYTFRTQRHMRFHLYVVLVVTIAGVFFGLRLRELLVLLFTISLVLVAEMFNS' A
#
# COMPACT_ATOMS: atom_id res chain seq x y z
N MET A 1 -0.18 28.59 31.10
CA MET A 1 -0.72 29.01 29.79
C MET A 1 -0.44 27.87 28.81
N SER A 2 -1.35 26.91 28.72
CA SER A 2 -1.22 25.76 27.81
C SER A 2 -1.66 26.21 26.42
N ILE A 3 -0.70 26.44 25.53
CA ILE A 3 -0.98 26.73 24.13
C ILE A 3 -1.55 25.44 23.52
N GLU A 4 -2.87 25.35 23.40
CA GLU A 4 -3.52 24.39 22.50
C GLU A 4 -3.07 24.72 21.08
N ARG A 5 -2.00 24.06 20.64
CA ARG A 5 -1.66 24.00 19.22
C ARG A 5 -2.79 23.27 18.54
N ARG A 6 -3.70 24.00 17.90
CA ARG A 6 -4.59 23.44 16.88
C ARG A 6 -3.67 22.86 15.81
N HIS A 7 -3.33 21.57 15.90
CA HIS A 7 -2.68 20.86 14.82
C HIS A 7 -3.59 21.04 13.62
N GLY A 8 -3.19 21.90 12.68
CA GLY A 8 -3.97 22.15 11.48
C GLY A 8 -4.18 20.82 10.78
N PHE A 9 -5.28 20.67 10.04
CA PHE A 9 -5.51 19.48 9.20
C PHE A 9 -4.27 19.10 8.37
N LEU A 10 -3.51 20.10 7.93
CA LEU A 10 -2.23 19.93 7.23
C LEU A 10 -1.13 19.28 8.07
N GLU A 11 -1.03 19.58 9.35
CA GLU A 11 -0.04 18.99 10.27
C GLU A 11 -0.40 17.55 10.62
N ALA A 12 -1.68 17.29 10.90
CA ALA A 12 -2.20 15.93 11.08
C ALA A 12 -2.01 15.07 9.82
N PHE A 13 -2.24 15.64 8.64
CA PHE A 13 -1.98 14.99 7.36
C PHE A 13 -0.49 14.68 7.16
N ASN A 14 0.40 15.61 7.52
CA ASN A 14 1.84 15.42 7.41
C ASN A 14 2.34 14.32 8.36
N VAL A 15 1.77 14.23 9.56
CA VAL A 15 2.06 13.14 10.52
C VAL A 15 1.56 11.80 9.99
N ALA A 16 0.34 11.73 9.45
CA ALA A 16 -0.21 10.50 8.87
C ALA A 16 0.60 10.03 7.64
N MET A 17 0.99 10.96 6.76
CA MET A 17 1.90 10.72 5.64
C MET A 17 3.25 10.15 6.10
N ARG A 18 3.86 10.74 7.14
CA ARG A 18 5.10 10.22 7.72
C ARG A 18 4.93 8.82 8.30
N GLY A 19 3.81 8.54 8.95
CA GLY A 19 3.46 7.21 9.44
C GLY A 19 3.34 6.20 8.30
N LEU A 20 2.64 6.55 7.23
CA LEU A 20 2.52 5.73 6.00
C LEU A 20 3.90 5.43 5.40
N VAL A 21 4.71 6.47 5.17
CA VAL A 21 6.06 6.33 4.61
C VAL A 21 6.95 5.48 5.52
N TYR A 22 6.87 5.66 6.84
CA TYR A 22 7.64 4.87 7.81
C TYR A 22 7.25 3.40 7.78
N THR A 23 5.96 3.09 7.73
CA THR A 23 5.46 1.71 7.61
C THR A 23 5.93 1.06 6.31
N PHE A 24 5.86 1.78 5.18
CA PHE A 24 6.39 1.31 3.90
C PHE A 24 7.91 1.07 3.95
N ARG A 25 8.66 1.91 4.66
CA ARG A 25 10.12 1.76 4.76
C ARG A 25 10.53 0.63 5.70
N THR A 26 9.79 0.39 6.77
CA THR A 26 10.25 -0.51 7.85
C THR A 26 9.82 -1.95 7.62
N GLN A 27 8.65 -2.18 7.01
CA GLN A 27 8.11 -3.52 6.82
C GLN A 27 8.58 -4.14 5.49
N ARG A 28 9.35 -5.23 5.59
CA ARG A 28 9.89 -5.97 4.41
C ARG A 28 8.78 -6.46 3.49
N HIS A 29 7.70 -6.96 4.07
CA HIS A 29 6.48 -7.40 3.38
C HIS A 29 5.82 -6.26 2.60
N MET A 30 5.84 -5.04 3.14
CA MET A 30 5.21 -3.89 2.47
C MET A 30 5.96 -3.39 1.24
N ARG A 31 7.28 -3.56 1.23
CA ARG A 31 8.10 -3.34 0.02
C ARG A 31 7.81 -4.40 -1.06
N PHE A 32 7.60 -5.65 -0.65
CA PHE A 32 7.25 -6.73 -1.59
C PHE A 32 5.89 -6.48 -2.24
N HIS A 33 4.89 -6.09 -1.45
CA HIS A 33 3.57 -5.76 -1.99
C HIS A 33 3.59 -4.58 -2.97
N LEU A 34 4.37 -3.53 -2.67
CA LEU A 34 4.60 -2.41 -3.61
C LEU A 34 5.23 -2.88 -4.92
N TYR A 35 6.20 -3.80 -4.84
CA TYR A 35 6.85 -4.37 -6.02
C TYR A 35 5.86 -5.20 -6.85
N VAL A 36 5.04 -6.03 -6.20
CA VAL A 36 4.01 -6.83 -6.87
C VAL A 36 2.96 -5.95 -7.53
N VAL A 37 2.43 -4.92 -6.86
CA VAL A 37 1.47 -3.98 -7.44
C VAL A 37 2.04 -3.27 -8.66
N LEU A 38 3.31 -2.86 -8.61
CA LEU A 38 4.00 -2.22 -9.72
C LEU A 38 4.14 -3.17 -10.93
N VAL A 39 4.66 -4.38 -10.70
CA VAL A 39 4.85 -5.39 -11.74
C VAL A 39 3.52 -5.76 -12.38
N VAL A 40 2.47 -5.95 -11.57
CA VAL A 40 1.13 -6.29 -12.04
C VAL A 40 0.50 -5.16 -12.83
N THR A 41 0.67 -3.91 -12.40
CA THR A 41 0.13 -2.75 -13.11
C THR A 41 0.80 -2.61 -14.48
N ILE A 42 2.13 -2.75 -14.54
CA ILE A 42 2.89 -2.71 -15.81
C ILE A 42 2.47 -3.85 -16.72
N ALA A 43 2.38 -5.08 -16.19
CA ALA A 43 1.90 -6.23 -16.95
C ALA A 43 0.46 -6.01 -17.45
N GLY A 44 -0.43 -5.49 -16.61
CA GLY A 44 -1.83 -5.27 -16.99
C GLY A 44 -2.02 -4.26 -18.10
N VAL A 45 -1.20 -3.21 -18.12
CA VAL A 45 -1.16 -2.23 -19.21
C VAL A 45 -0.57 -2.85 -20.48
N PHE A 46 0.51 -3.64 -20.37
CA PHE A 46 1.14 -4.29 -21.53
C PHE A 46 0.26 -5.35 -22.19
N PHE A 47 -0.52 -6.09 -21.42
CA PHE A 47 -1.39 -7.16 -21.91
C PHE A 47 -2.79 -6.67 -22.31
N GLY A 48 -3.12 -5.39 -22.13
CA GLY A 48 -4.44 -4.83 -22.49
C GLY A 48 -5.57 -5.52 -21.72
N LEU A 49 -5.35 -5.79 -20.43
CA LEU A 49 -6.20 -6.68 -19.65
C LEU A 49 -7.64 -6.18 -19.53
N ARG A 50 -8.58 -7.09 -19.71
CA ARG A 50 -10.01 -6.86 -19.47
C ARG A 50 -10.28 -6.83 -17.96
N LEU A 51 -11.39 -6.20 -17.57
CA LEU A 51 -11.78 -6.02 -16.16
C LEU A 51 -11.70 -7.32 -15.33
N ARG A 52 -12.06 -8.47 -15.92
CA ARG A 52 -12.02 -9.78 -15.27
C ARG A 52 -10.61 -10.23 -14.89
N GLU A 53 -9.63 -9.95 -15.74
CA GLU A 53 -8.23 -10.33 -15.51
C GLU A 53 -7.63 -9.46 -14.41
N LEU A 54 -8.01 -8.17 -14.36
CA LEU A 54 -7.65 -7.26 -13.28
C LEU A 54 -8.20 -7.74 -11.92
N LEU A 55 -9.45 -8.22 -11.89
CA LEU A 55 -10.08 -8.75 -10.68
C LEU A 55 -9.38 -10.01 -10.16
N VAL A 56 -9.04 -10.94 -11.05
CA VAL A 56 -8.30 -12.16 -10.69
C VAL A 56 -6.90 -11.77 -10.16
N LEU A 57 -6.23 -10.82 -10.80
CA LEU A 57 -4.94 -10.30 -10.34
C LEU A 57 -5.01 -9.70 -8.93
N LEU A 58 -5.96 -8.79 -8.69
CA LEU A 58 -6.17 -8.19 -7.37
C LEU A 58 -6.49 -9.26 -6.31
N PHE A 59 -7.29 -10.27 -6.67
CA PHE A 59 -7.62 -11.38 -5.78
C PHE A 59 -6.38 -12.21 -5.41
N THR A 60 -5.52 -12.56 -6.38
CA THR A 60 -4.27 -13.29 -6.13
C THR A 60 -3.31 -12.49 -5.25
N ILE A 61 -3.15 -11.18 -5.51
CA ILE A 61 -2.33 -10.29 -4.68
C ILE A 61 -2.84 -10.27 -3.23
N SER A 62 -4.16 -10.19 -3.06
CA SER A 62 -4.80 -10.18 -1.74
C SER A 62 -4.56 -11.50 -1.00
N LEU A 63 -4.66 -12.64 -1.69
CA LEU A 63 -4.37 -13.96 -1.12
C LEU A 63 -2.93 -14.08 -0.63
N VAL A 64 -1.96 -13.62 -1.42
CA VAL A 64 -0.55 -13.65 -1.04
C VAL A 64 -0.29 -12.75 0.18
N LEU A 65 -0.89 -11.56 0.23
CA LEU A 65 -0.77 -10.66 1.39
C LEU A 65 -1.32 -11.32 2.67
N VAL A 66 -2.49 -11.95 2.57
CA VAL A 66 -3.11 -12.66 3.69
C VAL A 66 -2.22 -13.83 4.12
N ALA A 67 -1.72 -14.64 3.18
CA ALA A 67 -0.81 -15.74 3.48
C ALA A 67 0.49 -15.26 4.16
N GLU A 68 1.02 -14.12 3.73
CA GLU A 68 2.21 -13.48 4.30
C GLU A 68 1.97 -13.02 5.75
N MET A 69 0.77 -12.48 6.04
CA MET A 69 0.35 -12.14 7.40
C MET A 69 0.18 -13.36 8.31
N PHE A 70 -0.28 -14.50 7.77
CA PHE A 70 -0.39 -15.76 8.51
C PHE A 70 0.96 -16.48 8.71
N ASN A 71 1.91 -16.26 7.80
CA ASN A 71 3.25 -16.84 7.84
C ASN A 71 4.25 -15.99 8.64
N SER A 72 3.77 -14.97 9.35
CA SER A 72 4.55 -14.12 10.26
C SER A 72 4.36 -14.53 11.71
#